data_AF-C4QWI6-F1
#
_entry.id   AF-C4QWI6-F1
#
_cell.length_a   1.000
_cell.length_b   1.000
_cell.length_c   1.000
_cell.angle_alpha   90.00
_cell.angle_beta   90.00
_cell.angle_gamma   90.00
#
_symmetry.space_group_name_H-M   'P 1'
#
loop_
_entity.id
_entity.type
_entity.pdbx_description
1 polymer ?
#
loop_
_entity_poly.entity_id
_entity_poly.type
_entity_poly.pdbx_seq_one_letter_code
_entity_poly.pdbx_strand_id
1 'polypeptide(L)'
;MFGSCYSGSPVVVAQQVDQFKYVINYPSVPINVSYITLFLLPNIPFDPNYKALVYFQVNEGEFNLFGSLNAEKQSAIYKINNNNYNPANNMGAINEDVMLDDVAAPSCEVQNINIGISLEPNAQADLLLQNRKQLPAPSTSSDALEPVKVMELSNKIITNAYNYLSGFIDAQQKVPISRFNDWWNKFKSKLENNPKFLDNEN
;
A
#
# COMPACT_ATOMS: atom_id res chain seq x y z
N MET A 1 13.44 -5.78 -23.28
CA MET A 1 12.73 -4.48 -23.31
C MET A 1 12.61 -3.86 -21.93
N PHE A 2 12.21 -4.62 -20.92
CA PHE A 2 12.04 -4.15 -19.55
C PHE A 2 13.10 -4.71 -18.61
N GLY A 3 13.46 -3.94 -17.59
CA GLY A 3 14.32 -4.35 -16.49
C GLY A 3 13.67 -4.00 -15.15
N SER A 4 13.90 -4.82 -14.15
CA SER A 4 13.40 -4.60 -12.79
C SER A 4 14.53 -4.77 -11.78
N CYS A 5 14.41 -4.10 -10.64
CA CYS A 5 15.24 -4.35 -9.47
C CYS A 5 14.47 -4.04 -8.18
N TYR A 6 14.87 -4.69 -7.09
CA TYR A 6 14.49 -4.30 -5.73
C TYR A 6 15.74 -3.94 -4.94
N SER A 7 15.54 -3.29 -3.78
CA SER A 7 16.64 -2.85 -2.92
C SER A 7 17.58 -4.00 -2.58
N GLY A 8 18.86 -3.88 -2.97
CA GLY A 8 19.90 -4.89 -2.70
C GLY A 8 19.99 -6.03 -3.72
N SER A 9 19.21 -6.02 -4.79
CA SER A 9 19.24 -7.04 -5.86
C SER A 9 19.85 -6.51 -7.16
N PRO A 10 20.57 -7.33 -7.94
CA PRO A 10 20.97 -6.96 -9.29
C PRO A 10 19.74 -6.72 -10.19
N VAL A 11 19.96 -5.96 -11.26
CA VAL A 11 18.92 -5.74 -12.28
C VAL A 11 18.64 -7.05 -13.00
N VAL A 12 17.36 -7.42 -13.07
CA VAL A 12 16.88 -8.59 -13.81
C VAL A 12 16.13 -8.11 -15.05
N VAL A 13 16.47 -8.68 -16.19
CA VAL A 13 15.86 -8.35 -17.49
C VAL A 13 14.65 -9.26 -17.72
N ALA A 14 13.57 -8.68 -18.26
CA ALA A 14 12.36 -9.43 -18.57
C ALA A 14 12.56 -10.44 -19.71
N GLN A 15 12.09 -11.66 -19.49
CA GLN A 15 12.01 -12.69 -20.50
C GLN A 15 10.74 -12.49 -21.33
N GLN A 16 10.87 -12.54 -22.65
CA GLN A 16 9.72 -12.51 -23.54
C GLN A 16 9.05 -13.88 -23.57
N VAL A 17 7.76 -13.94 -23.23
CA VAL A 17 6.96 -15.17 -23.25
C VAL A 17 6.01 -15.20 -24.45
N ASP A 18 5.68 -14.02 -24.99
CA ASP A 18 4.82 -13.84 -26.15
C ASP A 18 5.27 -12.58 -26.92
N GLN A 19 4.75 -12.33 -28.12
CA GLN A 19 5.09 -11.16 -28.92
C GLN A 19 4.89 -9.84 -28.14
N PHE A 20 3.85 -9.77 -27.32
CA PHE A 20 3.48 -8.58 -26.54
C PHE A 20 3.55 -8.79 -25.03
N LYS A 21 4.07 -9.93 -24.55
CA LYS A 21 4.10 -10.26 -23.13
C LYS A 21 5.51 -10.61 -22.65
N TYR A 22 5.85 -10.05 -21.50
CA TYR A 22 7.12 -10.27 -20.83
C TYR A 22 6.89 -10.67 -19.37
N VAL A 23 7.82 -11.45 -18.82
CA VAL A 23 7.76 -11.91 -17.43
C VAL A 23 9.13 -11.72 -16.77
N ILE A 24 9.11 -11.30 -15.50
CA ILE A 24 10.28 -11.27 -14.61
C ILE A 24 9.93 -12.11 -13.39
N ASN A 25 10.76 -13.10 -13.09
CA ASN A 25 10.58 -13.95 -11.92
C ASN A 25 11.65 -13.61 -10.89
N TYR A 26 11.21 -13.31 -9.67
CA TYR A 26 12.08 -13.15 -8.52
C TYR A 26 11.83 -14.31 -7.54
N PRO A 27 12.66 -15.37 -7.60
CA PRO A 27 12.62 -16.41 -6.59
C PRO A 27 13.18 -15.88 -5.27
N SER A 28 12.57 -16.29 -4.16
CA SER A 28 13.10 -16.10 -2.81
C SER A 28 13.39 -14.64 -2.42
N VAL A 29 12.46 -13.71 -2.70
CA VAL A 29 12.57 -12.31 -2.29
C VAL A 29 12.36 -12.20 -0.78
N PRO A 30 13.26 -11.56 -0.02
CA PRO A 30 13.08 -11.35 1.41
C PRO A 30 11.80 -10.55 1.73
N ILE A 31 11.07 -10.92 2.79
CA ILE A 31 9.84 -10.24 3.22
C ILE A 31 10.05 -8.80 3.72
N ASN A 32 11.28 -8.34 3.94
CA ASN A 32 11.56 -6.94 4.26
C ASN A 32 11.55 -6.03 3.01
N VAL A 33 11.54 -6.61 1.80
CA VAL A 33 11.48 -5.85 0.56
C VAL A 33 10.09 -5.27 0.36
N SER A 34 10.01 -3.95 0.42
CA SER A 34 8.74 -3.21 0.24
C SER A 34 8.60 -2.59 -1.15
N TYR A 35 9.68 -2.44 -1.92
CA TYR A 35 9.67 -1.69 -3.17
C TYR A 35 10.37 -2.45 -4.29
N ILE A 36 9.69 -2.54 -5.43
CA ILE A 36 10.25 -2.99 -6.71
C ILE A 36 10.20 -1.83 -7.69
N THR A 37 11.30 -1.61 -8.40
CA THR A 37 11.40 -0.63 -9.47
C THR A 37 11.40 -1.36 -10.80
N LEU A 38 10.51 -0.95 -11.71
CA LEU A 38 10.45 -1.44 -13.09
C LEU A 38 10.73 -0.28 -14.05
N PHE A 39 11.51 -0.53 -15.08
CA PHE A 39 11.92 0.47 -16.06
C PHE A 39 12.15 -0.12 -17.45
N LEU A 40 12.09 0.73 -18.47
CA LEU A 40 12.47 0.38 -19.84
C LEU A 40 14.00 0.41 -19.97
N LEU A 41 14.55 -0.57 -20.67
CA LEU A 41 15.97 -0.59 -20.99
C LEU A 41 16.29 0.47 -22.06
N PRO A 42 17.46 1.15 -21.95
CA PRO A 42 17.88 2.11 -22.96
C PRO A 42 18.07 1.41 -24.32
N ASN A 43 17.91 2.17 -25.40
CA ASN A 43 18.10 1.74 -26.80
C ASN A 43 17.03 0.80 -27.39
N ILE A 44 15.90 0.59 -26.72
CA ILE A 44 14.77 -0.15 -27.29
C ILE A 44 13.62 0.83 -27.55
N PRO A 45 13.19 1.05 -28.81
CA PRO A 45 12.08 1.95 -29.11
C PRO A 45 10.78 1.39 -28.53
N PHE A 46 10.07 2.24 -27.78
CA PHE A 46 8.75 1.92 -27.25
C PHE A 46 7.70 2.65 -28.09
N ASP A 47 6.74 1.90 -28.63
CA ASP A 47 5.70 2.47 -29.48
C ASP A 47 4.76 3.37 -28.65
N PRO A 48 4.61 4.67 -28.99
CA PRO A 48 3.74 5.58 -28.27
C PRO A 48 2.25 5.22 -28.35
N ASN A 49 1.84 4.34 -29.27
CA ASN A 49 0.46 3.86 -29.39
C ASN A 49 0.11 2.75 -28.40
N TYR A 50 1.10 2.22 -27.69
CA TYR A 50 0.95 1.13 -26.73
C TYR A 50 1.27 1.59 -25.31
N LYS A 51 0.72 0.89 -24.33
CA LYS A 51 1.05 0.98 -22.91
C LYS A 51 1.42 -0.41 -22.41
N ALA A 52 2.49 -0.49 -21.63
CA ALA A 52 2.87 -1.71 -20.95
C ALA A 52 2.13 -1.76 -19.62
N LEU A 53 1.11 -2.60 -19.51
CA LEU A 53 0.42 -2.91 -18.27
C LEU A 53 1.28 -3.84 -17.42
N VAL A 54 1.40 -3.51 -16.15
CA VAL A 54 2.28 -4.21 -15.20
C VAL A 54 1.42 -4.94 -14.18
N TYR A 55 1.58 -6.25 -14.12
CA TYR A 55 0.90 -7.15 -13.22
C TYR A 55 1.89 -7.77 -12.24
N PHE A 56 1.48 -7.99 -10.99
CA PHE A 56 2.28 -8.73 -10.02
C PHE A 56 1.47 -9.90 -9.46
N GLN A 57 2.17 -11.00 -9.25
CA GLN A 57 1.72 -12.19 -8.55
C GLN A 57 2.70 -12.45 -7.40
N VAL A 58 2.16 -12.64 -6.19
CA VAL A 58 2.93 -12.94 -4.97
C VAL A 58 2.54 -14.34 -4.51
N ASN A 59 3.54 -15.20 -4.22
CA ASN A 59 3.35 -16.56 -3.68
C ASN A 59 2.28 -17.36 -4.45
N GLU A 60 2.36 -17.35 -5.78
CA GLU A 60 1.44 -18.08 -6.67
C GLU A 60 -0.03 -17.63 -6.63
N GLY A 61 -0.32 -16.46 -6.05
CA GLY A 61 -1.66 -15.86 -6.06
C GLY A 61 -2.11 -15.38 -7.44
N GLU A 62 -3.17 -14.56 -7.47
CA GLU A 62 -3.66 -13.98 -8.73
C GLU A 62 -2.79 -12.81 -9.22
N PHE A 63 -2.69 -12.66 -10.55
CA PHE A 63 -2.04 -11.50 -11.16
C PHE A 63 -2.91 -10.26 -10.99
N ASN A 64 -2.43 -9.34 -10.16
CA ASN A 64 -3.08 -8.07 -9.93
C ASN A 64 -2.45 -7.02 -10.83
N LEU A 65 -3.25 -6.18 -11.48
CA LEU A 65 -2.76 -5.03 -12.23
C LEU A 65 -2.24 -3.97 -11.25
N PHE A 66 -0.96 -3.60 -11.35
CA PHE A 66 -0.32 -2.59 -10.49
C PHE A 66 -0.20 -1.22 -11.16
N GLY A 67 -0.09 -1.16 -12.48
CA GLY A 67 -0.06 0.10 -13.20
C GLY A 67 0.35 -0.05 -14.65
N SER A 68 0.90 1.02 -15.21
CA SER A 68 1.39 1.01 -16.58
C SER A 68 2.67 1.82 -16.76
N LEU A 69 3.40 1.49 -17.82
CA LEU A 69 4.55 2.22 -18.35
C LEU A 69 4.25 2.63 -19.79
N ASN A 70 4.75 3.79 -20.19
CA ASN A 70 4.62 4.33 -21.54
C ASN A 70 5.89 5.10 -21.94
N ALA A 71 5.91 5.66 -23.15
CA ALA A 71 7.05 6.41 -23.66
C ALA A 71 7.41 7.64 -22.79
N GLU A 72 6.42 8.28 -22.16
CA GLU A 72 6.60 9.45 -21.28
C GLU A 72 7.06 9.05 -19.87
N LYS A 73 6.52 7.93 -19.35
CA LYS A 73 6.80 7.36 -18.04
C LYS A 73 7.48 6.01 -18.22
N GLN A 74 8.79 6.08 -18.41
CA GLN A 74 9.65 4.94 -18.70
C GLN A 74 10.06 4.13 -17.47
N SER A 75 9.68 4.58 -16.26
CA SER A 75 9.94 3.87 -15.02
C SER A 75 8.83 4.10 -13.98
N ALA A 76 8.68 3.13 -13.09
CA ALA A 76 7.76 3.19 -11.96
C ALA A 76 8.29 2.38 -10.78
N ILE A 77 8.00 2.85 -9.58
CA ILE A 77 8.29 2.14 -8.33
C ILE A 77 6.95 1.65 -7.78
N TYR A 78 6.88 0.36 -7.49
CA TYR A 78 5.72 -0.32 -6.95
C TYR A 78 5.99 -0.75 -5.52
N LYS A 79 5.06 -0.41 -4.62
CA LYS A 79 5.08 -0.90 -3.25
C LYS A 79 4.43 -2.28 -3.20
N ILE A 80 5.12 -3.24 -2.61
CA ILE A 80 4.60 -4.58 -2.33
C ILE A 80 4.08 -4.56 -0.90
N ASN A 81 2.80 -4.90 -0.72
CA ASN A 81 2.22 -5.04 0.60
C ASN A 81 2.35 -6.50 1.03
N ASN A 82 3.13 -6.76 2.07
CA ASN A 82 3.36 -8.10 2.59
C ASN A 82 2.26 -8.56 3.57
N ASN A 83 1.10 -7.89 3.56
CA ASN A 83 -0.03 -8.13 4.47
C ASN A 83 -0.69 -9.51 4.33
N ASN A 84 -0.36 -10.29 3.30
CA ASN A 84 -0.87 -11.64 3.12
C ASN A 84 0.09 -12.74 3.61
N TYR A 85 1.24 -12.39 4.18
CA TYR A 85 2.05 -13.37 4.87
C TYR A 85 1.43 -13.63 6.25
N ASN A 86 0.44 -14.52 6.29
CA ASN A 86 -0.03 -15.12 7.53
C ASN A 86 0.73 -16.44 7.70
N PRO A 87 1.80 -16.50 8.52
CA PRO A 87 2.54 -17.75 8.76
C PRO A 87 1.64 -18.85 9.37
N ALA A 88 0.45 -18.50 9.84
CA ALA A 88 -0.51 -19.40 10.47
C ALA A 88 -1.27 -20.33 9.50
N ASN A 89 -1.27 -20.09 8.17
CA ASN A 89 -2.06 -20.89 7.23
C ASN A 89 -1.29 -22.00 6.51
N ASN A 90 -0.03 -22.25 6.88
CA ASN A 90 0.78 -23.32 6.33
C ASN A 90 1.25 -24.32 7.41
N MET A 91 0.40 -24.58 8.41
CA MET A 91 0.52 -25.77 9.26
C MET A 91 -0.51 -26.81 8.81
N GLY A 92 -0.20 -27.46 7.69
CA GLY A 92 -0.78 -28.75 7.36
C GLY A 92 -0.35 -29.78 8.40
N ALA A 93 -1.33 -30.33 9.11
CA ALA A 93 -1.33 -31.57 9.88
C ALA A 93 0.04 -32.27 10.07
N ILE A 94 0.64 -32.12 11.25
CA ILE A 94 1.55 -33.15 11.78
C ILE A 94 1.20 -33.36 13.25
N ASN A 95 0.97 -34.62 13.57
CA ASN A 95 0.56 -35.16 14.86
C ASN A 95 1.45 -34.70 16.03
N GLU A 96 0.82 -34.71 17.20
CA GLU A 96 1.46 -34.63 18.52
C GLU A 96 2.63 -35.63 18.64
N ASP A 97 3.64 -35.21 19.42
CA ASP A 97 4.82 -35.95 19.88
C ASP A 97 6.04 -36.06 18.95
N VAL A 98 6.85 -35.00 18.87
CA VAL A 98 8.33 -35.13 18.82
C VAL A 98 8.99 -33.91 19.52
N MET A 99 9.68 -34.18 20.63
CA MET A 99 10.64 -33.26 21.24
C MET A 99 11.91 -33.21 20.39
N LEU A 100 12.25 -32.08 19.78
CA LEU A 100 13.62 -31.80 19.36
C LEU A 100 13.94 -30.30 19.47
N ASP A 101 14.95 -30.08 20.31
CA ASP A 101 15.81 -28.90 20.43
C ASP A 101 16.38 -28.52 19.06
N ASP A 102 15.98 -27.37 18.52
CA ASP A 102 16.78 -26.66 17.54
C ASP A 102 16.55 -25.15 17.70
N VAL A 103 17.65 -24.45 17.95
CA VAL A 103 17.74 -22.98 17.95
C VAL A 103 17.34 -22.50 16.57
N ALA A 104 16.07 -22.12 16.42
CA ALA A 104 15.52 -21.53 15.21
C ALA A 104 16.42 -20.38 14.77
N ALA A 105 17.21 -20.62 13.73
CA ALA A 105 17.73 -19.57 12.88
C ALA A 105 16.57 -18.64 12.52
N PRO A 106 16.77 -17.31 12.42
CA PRO A 106 15.71 -16.44 11.95
C PRO A 106 15.35 -16.93 10.55
N SER A 107 14.22 -17.63 10.43
CA SER A 107 13.73 -18.09 9.15
C SER A 107 13.56 -16.85 8.32
N CYS A 108 14.46 -16.64 7.35
CA CYS A 108 14.32 -15.57 6.38
C CYS A 108 13.09 -15.94 5.57
N GLU A 109 11.94 -15.41 5.97
CA GLU A 109 10.69 -15.60 5.27
C GLU A 109 10.88 -14.97 3.89
N VAL A 110 10.89 -15.84 2.87
CA VAL A 110 11.07 -15.46 1.48
C VAL A 110 9.75 -15.64 0.74
N GLN A 111 9.47 -14.74 -0.20
CA GLN A 111 8.31 -14.76 -1.06
C GLN A 111 8.71 -14.83 -2.53
N ASN A 112 7.93 -15.52 -3.34
CA ASN A 112 8.14 -15.57 -4.79
C ASN A 112 7.30 -14.49 -5.44
N ILE A 113 7.93 -13.63 -6.24
CA ILE A 113 7.26 -12.53 -6.94
C ILE A 113 7.44 -12.71 -8.44
N ASN A 114 6.32 -12.83 -9.16
CA ASN A 114 6.29 -12.86 -10.61
C ASN A 114 5.69 -11.55 -11.11
N ILE A 115 6.40 -10.87 -12.01
CA ILE A 115 5.97 -9.63 -12.64
C ILE A 115 5.61 -9.95 -14.09
N GLY A 116 4.34 -9.78 -14.44
CA GLY A 116 3.86 -9.88 -15.81
C GLY A 116 3.77 -8.50 -16.45
N ILE A 117 4.18 -8.37 -17.70
CA ILE A 117 4.12 -7.12 -18.46
C ILE A 117 3.40 -7.41 -19.77
N SER A 118 2.26 -6.76 -20.03
CA SER A 118 1.48 -6.90 -21.27
C SER A 118 1.46 -5.58 -22.02
N LEU A 119 1.87 -5.57 -23.29
CA LEU A 119 1.75 -4.41 -24.18
C LEU A 119 0.35 -4.38 -24.78
N GLU A 120 -0.45 -3.40 -24.38
CA GLU A 120 -1.81 -3.21 -24.88
C GLU A 120 -1.94 -1.87 -25.60
N PRO A 121 -2.79 -1.75 -26.64
CA PRO A 121 -3.10 -0.46 -27.26
C PRO A 121 -3.62 0.55 -26.24
N ASN A 122 -3.27 1.82 -26.40
CA ASN A 122 -3.59 2.89 -25.43
C ASN A 122 -5.06 2.90 -24.98
N ALA A 123 -6.00 2.81 -25.94
CA ALA A 123 -7.43 2.79 -25.64
C ALA A 123 -7.86 1.63 -24.73
N GLN A 124 -7.32 0.43 -24.94
CA GLN A 124 -7.64 -0.75 -24.13
C GLN A 124 -6.95 -0.69 -22.77
N ALA A 125 -5.69 -0.26 -22.75
CA ALA A 125 -4.93 -0.07 -21.51
C ALA A 125 -5.59 0.94 -20.58
N ASP A 126 -6.08 2.06 -21.12
CA ASP A 126 -6.76 3.09 -20.32
C ASP A 126 -8.08 2.60 -19.73
N LEU A 127 -8.85 1.78 -20.46
CA LEU A 127 -10.05 1.15 -19.93
C LEU A 127 -9.73 0.20 -18.75
N LEU A 128 -8.69 -0.63 -18.88
CA LEU A 128 -8.26 -1.55 -17.81
C LEU A 128 -7.76 -0.78 -16.56
N LEU A 129 -7.00 0.29 -16.77
CA LEU A 129 -6.55 1.17 -15.69
C LEU A 129 -7.71 1.91 -15.02
N GLN A 130 -8.71 2.35 -15.78
CA GLN A 130 -9.93 2.97 -15.25
C GLN A 130 -10.77 1.98 -14.44
N ASN A 131 -10.98 0.76 -14.94
CA ASN A 131 -11.67 -0.29 -14.19
C ASN A 131 -10.96 -0.59 -12.86
N ARG A 132 -9.62 -0.60 -12.86
CA ARG A 132 -8.82 -0.80 -11.64
C ARG A 132 -8.92 0.38 -10.65
N LYS A 133 -9.21 1.60 -11.12
CA LYS A 133 -9.54 2.74 -10.24
C LYS A 133 -10.96 2.66 -9.67
N GLN A 134 -11.86 1.92 -10.32
CA GLN A 134 -13.24 1.71 -9.87
C GLN A 134 -13.35 0.54 -8.88
N LEU A 135 -12.44 -0.44 -8.94
CA LEU A 135 -12.16 -1.34 -7.81
C LEU A 135 -11.50 -0.54 -6.68
N PRO A 136 -11.88 -0.74 -5.40
CA PRO A 136 -11.28 0.00 -4.28
C PRO A 136 -9.82 -0.44 -4.11
N ALA A 137 -8.91 0.22 -4.83
CA ALA A 137 -7.48 0.14 -4.62
C ALA A 137 -7.09 1.13 -3.51
N PRO A 138 -6.18 0.77 -2.59
CA PRO A 138 -5.69 1.68 -1.57
C PRO A 138 -4.89 2.79 -2.24
N SER A 139 -5.51 3.96 -2.33
CA SER A 139 -4.96 5.16 -2.92
C SER A 139 -3.82 5.69 -2.04
N THR A 140 -2.62 5.74 -2.61
CA THR A 140 -1.61 6.68 -2.16
C THR A 140 -1.89 8.02 -2.83
N SER A 141 -1.94 9.08 -2.00
CA SER A 141 -2.20 10.49 -2.33
C SER A 141 -3.64 10.87 -2.73
N SER A 142 -4.50 11.04 -1.73
CA SER A 142 -5.22 12.30 -1.38
C SER A 142 -6.51 11.99 -0.60
N ASP A 143 -6.47 12.19 0.72
CA ASP A 143 -7.60 12.50 1.62
C ASP A 143 -8.99 11.88 1.36
N ALA A 144 -9.05 10.56 1.12
CA ALA A 144 -10.18 9.79 1.61
C ALA A 144 -9.72 9.15 2.92
N LEU A 145 -10.03 9.80 4.04
CA LEU A 145 -9.89 9.17 5.35
C LEU A 145 -10.67 7.84 5.27
N GLU A 146 -9.95 6.72 5.34
CA GLU A 146 -10.54 5.40 5.57
C GLU A 146 -11.64 5.53 6.63
N PRO A 147 -12.81 4.89 6.49
CA PRO A 147 -13.90 5.05 7.46
C PRO A 147 -13.44 4.76 8.90
N VAL A 148 -12.47 3.87 9.06
CA VAL A 148 -11.79 3.58 10.33
C VAL A 148 -10.97 4.77 10.85
N LYS A 149 -10.23 5.46 9.98
CA LYS A 149 -9.45 6.66 10.33
C LYS A 149 -10.37 7.87 10.61
N VAL A 150 -11.49 8.01 9.88
CA VAL A 150 -12.52 9.02 10.20
C VAL A 150 -13.06 8.77 11.59
N MET A 151 -13.37 7.52 11.93
CA MET A 151 -13.91 7.14 13.24
C MET A 151 -12.89 7.43 14.36
N GLU A 152 -11.63 7.03 14.18
CA GLU A 152 -10.57 7.29 15.17
C GLU A 152 -10.34 8.79 15.40
N LEU A 153 -10.25 9.56 14.30
CA LEU A 153 -10.09 11.01 14.38
C LEU A 153 -11.31 11.68 15.04
N SER A 154 -12.53 11.25 14.66
CA SER A 154 -13.77 11.78 15.25
C SER A 154 -13.83 11.49 16.75
N ASN A 155 -13.44 10.30 17.18
CA ASN A 155 -13.35 9.95 18.60
C ASN A 155 -12.35 10.85 19.34
N LYS A 156 -11.16 11.09 18.78
CA LYS A 156 -10.16 12.00 19.38
C LYS A 156 -10.71 13.43 19.52
N ILE A 157 -11.38 13.95 18.48
CA ILE A 157 -11.99 15.28 18.49
C ILE A 157 -13.07 15.37 19.58
N ILE A 158 -13.96 14.36 19.66
CA ILE A 158 -15.06 14.34 20.63
C ILE A 158 -14.52 14.20 22.06
N THR A 159 -13.52 13.34 22.29
CA THR A 159 -12.89 13.18 23.61
C THR A 159 -12.25 14.48 24.09
N ASN A 160 -11.51 15.19 23.22
CA ASN A 160 -10.94 16.49 23.55
C ASN A 160 -12.03 17.52 23.91
N ALA A 161 -13.11 17.57 23.11
CA ALA A 161 -14.25 18.45 23.38
C ALA A 161 -14.90 18.12 24.73
N TYR A 162 -15.12 16.83 25.01
CA TYR A 162 -15.73 16.36 26.25
C TYR A 162 -14.89 16.72 27.47
N ASN A 163 -13.56 16.49 27.42
CA ASN A 163 -12.64 16.84 28.49
C ASN A 163 -12.66 18.34 28.80
N TYR A 164 -12.76 19.20 27.79
CA TYR A 164 -12.89 20.63 28.01
C TYR A 164 -14.25 21.02 28.59
N LEU A 165 -15.35 20.52 28.02
CA LEU A 165 -16.71 20.94 28.36
C LEU A 165 -17.17 20.39 29.71
N SER A 166 -16.67 19.23 30.11
CA SER A 166 -16.96 18.61 31.41
C SER A 166 -16.58 19.50 32.60
N GLY A 167 -15.54 20.32 32.46
CA GLY A 167 -15.13 21.30 33.48
C GLY A 167 -16.09 22.48 33.65
N PHE A 168 -17.08 22.64 32.77
CA PHE A 168 -18.06 23.73 32.79
C PHE A 168 -19.50 23.24 32.95
N ILE A 169 -19.69 22.01 33.41
CA ILE A 169 -21.01 21.45 33.70
C ILE A 169 -21.59 22.15 34.93
N ASP A 170 -22.76 22.77 34.77
CA ASP A 170 -23.50 23.36 35.89
C ASP A 170 -24.24 22.28 36.71
N ALA A 171 -24.76 22.63 37.88
CA ALA A 171 -25.48 21.71 38.78
C ALA A 171 -26.69 21.01 38.12
N GLN A 172 -27.20 21.56 37.01
CA GLN A 172 -28.29 20.98 36.20
C GLN A 172 -27.81 20.23 34.95
N GLN A 173 -26.54 19.83 34.89
CA GLN A 173 -25.92 19.11 33.76
C GLN A 173 -25.99 19.86 32.42
N LYS A 174 -26.03 21.19 32.47
CA LYS A 174 -26.06 22.04 31.27
C LYS A 174 -24.69 22.66 31.03
N VAL A 175 -24.30 22.75 29.75
CA VAL A 175 -23.10 23.45 29.32
C VAL A 175 -23.54 24.68 28.49
N PRO A 176 -23.14 25.90 28.87
CA PRO A 176 -23.41 27.09 28.07
C PRO A 176 -22.77 26.97 26.69
N ILE A 177 -23.52 27.27 25.63
CA ILE A 177 -23.01 27.19 24.24
C ILE A 177 -21.80 28.12 24.00
N SER A 178 -21.65 29.18 24.78
CA SER A 178 -20.48 30.06 24.76
C SER A 178 -19.17 29.30 25.05
N ARG A 179 -19.21 28.30 25.94
CA ARG A 179 -18.03 27.47 26.26
C ARG A 179 -17.62 26.57 25.11
N PHE A 180 -18.59 26.10 24.32
CA PHE A 180 -18.31 25.38 23.08
C PHE A 180 -17.62 26.28 22.06
N ASN A 181 -18.09 27.52 21.89
CA ASN A 181 -17.45 28.48 20.99
C ASN A 181 -16.02 28.83 21.44
N ASP A 182 -15.80 29.02 22.75
CA ASP A 182 -14.47 29.25 23.32
C ASP A 182 -13.51 28.08 23.03
N TRP A 183 -14.00 26.85 23.20
CA TRP A 183 -13.26 25.63 22.88
C TRP A 183 -12.91 25.56 21.40
N TRP A 184 -13.89 25.78 20.52
CA TRP A 184 -13.70 25.69 19.07
C TRP A 184 -12.66 26.68 18.55
N ASN A 185 -12.64 27.90 19.11
CA ASN A 185 -11.64 28.91 18.76
C ASN A 185 -10.23 28.47 19.18
N LYS A 186 -10.07 27.90 20.39
CA LYS A 186 -8.79 27.33 20.85
C LYS A 186 -8.36 26.13 20.02
N PHE A 187 -9.31 25.25 19.67
CA PHE A 187 -9.09 24.07 18.85
C PHE A 187 -8.57 24.44 17.46
N LYS A 188 -9.22 25.42 16.79
CA LYS A 188 -8.77 25.94 15.49
C LYS A 188 -7.36 26.50 15.55
N SER A 189 -7.08 27.35 16.54
CA SER A 189 -5.74 27.94 16.70
C SER A 189 -4.67 26.86 16.96
N LYS A 190 -4.98 25.81 17.74
CA LYS A 190 -4.07 24.67 17.93
C LYS A 190 -3.87 23.86 16.64
N LEU A 191 -4.93 23.64 15.87
CA LEU A 191 -4.89 22.89 14.61
C LEU A 191 -4.05 23.59 13.55
N GLU A 192 -4.18 24.91 13.43
CA GLU A 192 -3.38 25.75 12.51
C GLU A 192 -1.90 25.72 12.87
N ASN A 193 -1.57 25.75 14.16
CA ASN A 193 -0.18 25.74 14.64
C ASN A 193 0.45 24.34 14.63
N ASN A 194 -0.34 23.28 14.84
CA ASN A 194 0.14 21.91 14.86
C ASN A 194 -0.93 20.92 14.37
N PRO A 195 -0.86 20.45 13.11
CA PRO A 195 -1.82 19.49 12.55
C PRO A 195 -1.88 18.13 13.26
N LYS A 196 -0.89 17.78 14.09
CA LYS A 196 -0.82 16.49 14.82
C LYS A 196 -1.07 16.62 16.32
N PHE A 197 -1.60 17.75 16.80
CA PHE A 197 -1.73 17.97 18.24
C PHE A 197 -2.66 16.95 18.93
N LEU A 198 -3.64 16.40 18.21
CA LEU A 198 -4.58 15.38 18.71
C LEU A 198 -3.94 13.99 18.90
N ASP A 199 -2.78 13.72 18.32
CA ASP A 199 -2.07 12.46 18.53
C ASP A 199 -1.25 12.45 19.84
N ASN A 200 -1.08 13.61 20.46
CA ASN A 200 -0.30 13.79 21.69
C ASN A 200 -1.16 13.96 22.96
N GLU A 201 -2.48 14.10 22.82
CA GLU A 201 -3.40 14.12 23.96
C GLU A 201 -3.97 12.71 24.18
N ASN A 202 -3.31 11.97 25.07
CA ASN A 202 -3.84 10.74 25.69
C ASN A 202 -4.63 11.09 26.95
#